data_AF-A0A928SVI7-F1
#
_entry.id   AF-A0A928SVI7-F1
#
_cell.length_a   1.000
_cell.length_b   1.000
_cell.length_c   1.000
_cell.angle_alpha   90.00
_cell.angle_beta   90.00
_cell.angle_gamma   90.00
#
_symmetry.space_group_name_H-M   'P 1'
#
loop_
_entity.id
_entity.type
_entity.pdbx_description
1 polymer ?
#
loop_
_entity_poly.entity_id
_entity_poly.type
_entity_poly.pdbx_seq_one_letter_code
_entity_poly.pdbx_strand_id
1 'polypeptide(L)' 'MSCAEKMARVCALSRAVQQLGLADVRRAHAGADERELALRLASRRLDPELMRRAFGWDPAVEGY' A
#
# COMPACT_ATOMS: atom_id res chain seq x y z
N MET A 1 9.88 27.84 6.72
CA MET A 1 8.91 26.80 6.31
C MET A 1 7.82 26.74 7.36
N SER A 2 6.57 26.92 6.95
CA SER A 2 5.42 26.83 7.84
C SER A 2 5.09 25.37 8.19
N CYS A 3 4.28 25.16 9.23
CA CYS A 3 3.75 23.82 9.56
C CYS A 3 2.97 23.21 8.39
N ALA A 4 2.21 24.03 7.65
CA ALA A 4 1.45 23.58 6.49
C ALA A 4 2.38 23.11 5.35
N GLU A 5 3.45 23.86 5.05
CA GLU A 5 4.43 23.47 4.04
C GLU A 5 5.16 22.18 4.41
N LYS A 6 5.50 22.00 5.69
CA LYS A 6 6.12 20.77 6.19
C LYS A 6 5.17 19.59 6.01
N MET A 7 3.90 19.73 6.38
CA MET A 7 2.90 18.68 6.21
C MET A 7 2.70 18.32 4.74
N ALA A 8 2.59 19.31 3.85
CA ALA A 8 2.44 19.07 2.41
C ALA A 8 3.60 18.25 1.84
N ARG A 9 4.84 18.53 2.25
CA ARG A 9 6.03 17.75 1.85
C ARG A 9 6.00 16.32 2.38
N VAL A 10 5.61 16.11 3.64
CA VAL A 10 5.47 14.76 4.23
C VAL A 10 4.41 13.95 3.50
N CYS A 11 3.25 14.56 3.18
CA CYS A 11 2.21 13.90 2.40
C CYS A 11 2.68 13.55 0.98
N ALA A 12 3.41 14.45 0.33
CA ALA A 12 3.96 14.21 -1.01
C ALA A 12 4.97 13.06 -1.01
N LEU A 13 5.89 13.04 -0.05
CA LEU A 13 6.86 11.95 0.11
C LEU A 13 6.15 10.62 0.41
N SER A 14 5.14 10.65 1.30
CA SER A 14 4.34 9.47 1.60
C SER A 14 3.75 8.90 0.32
N ARG A 15 3.07 9.72 -0.50
CA ARG A 15 2.52 9.29 -1.80
C ARG A 15 3.58 8.74 -2.74
N ALA A 16 4.76 9.35 -2.83
CA ALA A 16 5.84 8.86 -3.68
C ALA A 16 6.29 7.45 -3.26
N VAL A 17 6.44 7.19 -1.97
CA VAL A 17 6.75 5.85 -1.43
C VAL A 17 5.64 4.84 -1.78
N GLN A 18 4.37 5.26 -1.75
CA GLN A 18 3.26 4.38 -2.17
C GLN A 18 3.33 4.03 -3.65
N GLN A 19 3.66 4.99 -4.52
CA GLN A 19 3.79 4.76 -5.96
C GLN A 19 4.95 3.82 -6.29
N LEU A 20 6.09 3.97 -5.60
CA LEU A 20 7.21 3.04 -5.73
C LEU A 20 6.83 1.62 -5.30
N GLY A 21 6.15 1.48 -4.16
CA GLY A 21 5.63 0.19 -3.71
C GLY A 21 4.64 -0.43 -4.70
N LEU A 22 3.75 0.37 -5.27
CA LEU A 22 2.78 -0.12 -6.27
C LEU A 22 3.47 -0.60 -7.55
N ALA A 23 4.51 0.10 -8.00
CA ALA A 23 5.29 -0.33 -9.17
C ALA A 23 5.98 -1.67 -8.93
N ASP A 24 6.51 -1.90 -7.72
CA ASP A 24 7.09 -3.18 -7.33
C ASP A 24 6.05 -4.31 -7.29
N VAL A 25 4.88 -4.07 -6.68
CA VAL A 25 3.77 -5.05 -6.66
C VAL A 25 3.30 -5.39 -8.08
N ARG A 26 3.11 -4.39 -8.94
CA ARG A 26 2.73 -4.60 -10.36
C ARG A 26 3.75 -5.45 -11.11
N ARG A 27 5.04 -5.24 -10.84
CA ARG A 27 6.12 -6.03 -11.45
C ARG A 27 6.07 -7.48 -10.99
N ALA A 28 5.82 -7.73 -9.70
CA ALA A 28 5.74 -9.07 -9.14
C ALA A 28 4.44 -9.81 -9.53
N HIS A 29 3.35 -9.08 -9.75
CA HIS A 29 2.01 -9.60 -10.01
C HIS A 29 1.41 -9.01 -11.29
N ALA A 30 2.03 -9.27 -12.44
CA ALA A 30 1.69 -8.66 -13.73
C ALA A 30 0.26 -8.97 -14.26
N GLY A 31 -0.45 -9.92 -13.66
CA GLY A 31 -1.83 -10.29 -14.00
C GLY A 31 -2.88 -9.96 -12.94
N ALA A 32 -2.46 -9.39 -11.80
CA ALA A 32 -3.37 -9.03 -10.72
C ALA A 32 -4.23 -7.83 -11.11
N ASP A 33 -5.49 -7.83 -10.67
CA ASP A 33 -6.39 -6.71 -10.88
C ASP A 33 -6.05 -5.52 -9.95
N GLU A 34 -6.65 -4.35 -10.20
CA GLU A 34 -6.34 -3.15 -9.42
C GLU A 34 -6.64 -3.30 -7.92
N ARG A 35 -7.65 -4.11 -7.56
CA ARG A 35 -8.03 -4.35 -6.17
C ARG A 35 -6.98 -5.19 -5.47
N GLU A 36 -6.56 -6.28 -6.10
CA GLU A 36 -5.51 -7.16 -5.59
C GLU A 36 -4.19 -6.39 -5.42
N LEU A 37 -3.80 -5.61 -6.42
CA LEU A 37 -2.61 -4.75 -6.35
C LEU A 37 -2.70 -3.76 -5.17
N ALA A 38 -3.87 -3.18 -4.92
CA ALA A 38 -4.09 -2.29 -3.79
C ALA A 38 -4.01 -3.02 -2.43
N LEU A 39 -4.57 -4.22 -2.32
CA LEU A 39 -4.55 -5.02 -1.09
C LEU A 39 -3.14 -5.54 -0.76
N ARG A 40 -2.38 -5.97 -1.77
CA ARG A 40 -0.95 -6.31 -1.62
C ARG A 40 -0.12 -5.11 -1.16
N LEU A 41 -0.35 -3.94 -1.76
CA LEU A 41 0.32 -2.72 -1.29
C LEU A 41 -0.07 -2.34 0.15
N ALA A 42 -1.35 -2.53 0.52
CA ALA A 42 -1.87 -2.22 1.84
C ALA A 42 -1.36 -3.18 2.92
N SER A 43 -1.23 -4.48 2.62
CA SER A 43 -0.74 -5.49 3.57
C SER A 43 0.70 -5.20 4.04
N ARG A 44 1.50 -4.47 3.24
CA ARG A 44 2.85 -4.01 3.64
C ARG A 44 2.85 -2.99 4.79
N ARG A 45 1.71 -2.40 5.15
CA ARG A 45 1.62 -1.33 6.18
C ARG A 45 0.51 -1.53 7.20
N LEU A 46 -0.52 -2.29 6.85
CA LEU A 46 -1.65 -2.56 7.73
C LEU A 46 -1.44 -3.85 8.50
N ASP A 47 -1.96 -3.88 9.71
CA ASP A 47 -1.94 -5.08 10.54
C ASP A 47 -2.71 -6.24 9.86
N PRO A 48 -2.20 -7.48 9.89
CA PRO A 48 -2.86 -8.62 9.26
C PRO A 48 -4.29 -8.87 9.74
N GLU A 49 -4.59 -8.64 11.03
CA GLU A 49 -5.95 -8.79 11.55
C GLU A 49 -6.89 -7.72 10.98
N LEU A 50 -6.40 -6.50 10.80
CA LEU A 50 -7.15 -5.45 10.11
C LEU A 50 -7.40 -5.82 8.64
N MET A 51 -6.41 -6.38 7.95
CA MET A 51 -6.56 -6.83 6.56
C MET A 51 -7.66 -7.89 6.42
N ARG A 52 -7.67 -8.88 7.30
CA ARG A 52 -8.70 -9.92 7.33
C ARG A 52 -10.08 -9.35 7.60
N ARG A 53 -10.22 -8.55 8.67
CA ARG A 53 -11.53 -8.06 9.12
C ARG A 53 -12.15 -7.02 8.18
N ALA A 54 -11.34 -6.12 7.63
CA ALA A 54 -11.84 -5.02 6.82
C ALA A 54 -11.95 -5.38 5.33
N PHE A 55 -11.08 -6.25 4.83
CA PHE A 55 -10.96 -6.52 3.39
C PHE A 55 -11.13 -8.00 3.01
N GLY A 56 -11.23 -8.90 3.99
CA GLY A 56 -11.24 -10.35 3.73
C GLY A 56 -9.93 -10.88 3.17
N TRP A 57 -8.83 -10.11 3.34
CA TRP A 57 -7.52 -10.43 2.78
C TRP A 57 -6.62 -10.98 3.87
N ASP A 58 -6.04 -12.17 3.67
CA ASP A 58 -5.08 -12.76 4.60
C ASP A 58 -3.64 -12.67 4.03
N PRO A 59 -2.79 -11.75 4.53
CA PRO A 59 -1.41 -11.64 4.07
C PRO A 59 -0.56 -12.89 4.26
N ALA A 60 -0.94 -13.80 5.17
CA ALA A 60 -0.22 -15.06 5.39
C ALA A 60 -0.49 -16.09 4.29
N VAL A 61 -1.63 -16.00 3.61
CA VAL A 61 -2.04 -16.91 2.52
C VAL A 61 -1.74 -16.28 1.17
N GLU A 62 -2.18 -15.03 0.97
CA GLU A 62 -2.11 -14.32 -0.31
C GLU A 62 -0.75 -13.65 -0.56
N GLY A 63 -0.01 -13.37 0.52
CA GLY A 63 1.26 -12.64 0.49
C GLY A 63 1.14 -11.11 0.52
N TYR A 64 2.30 -10.48 0.37
CA TYR A 64 2.51 -9.01 0.33
C TYR A 64 2.66 -8.45 -1.10
#